data_AF-A0A928DBV8-F1
#
_entry.id   AF-A0A928DBV8-F1
#
_cell.length_a   1.000
_cell.length_b   1.000
_cell.length_c   1.000
_cell.angle_alpha   90.00
_cell.angle_beta   90.00
_cell.angle_gamma   90.00
#
_symmetry.space_group_name_H-M   'P 1'
#
loop_
_entity.id
_entity.type
_entity.pdbx_description
1 polymer ?
#
loop_
_entity_poly.entity_id
_entity_poly.type
_entity_poly.pdbx_seq_one_letter_code
_entity_poly.pdbx_strand_id
1 'polypeptide(L)'
;MKRILAIVFAGASLVAAAQPEITDLEVSQNSSRMVTISFSLSANAIVTMDITTNGVSIGAENYQTLRDPYSTKDAFPANRAVKAGKHTWVWRPSKEWPGHHFHNSEFKVLVQAWSFDSPPDYMVIDSNVRSNAMFYAKVEDLPDGGLKAAIQTNEAQLAELKSDVYRTSKIVFRKIPAAGVKWRMGSPETETYRNSNET
;
A
#
# COMPACT_ATOMS: atom_id res chain seq x y z
N MET A 1 -30.75 -5.93 -8.95
CA MET A 1 -29.47 -5.26 -8.64
C MET A 1 -29.50 -4.92 -7.15
N LYS A 2 -28.60 -5.49 -6.34
CA LYS A 2 -28.57 -5.20 -4.89
C LYS A 2 -27.45 -4.19 -4.63
N ARG A 3 -27.81 -3.05 -4.04
CA ARG A 3 -26.91 -1.98 -3.62
C ARG A 3 -26.78 -2.05 -2.10
N ILE A 4 -25.55 -1.99 -1.58
CA ILE A 4 -25.26 -2.01 -0.13
C ILE A 4 -24.76 -0.61 0.23
N LEU A 5 -25.39 0.03 1.22
CA LEU A 5 -25.13 1.39 1.67
C LEU A 5 -24.24 1.38 2.91
N ALA A 6 -23.21 2.23 2.99
CA ALA A 6 -22.34 2.39 4.15
C ALA A 6 -22.50 3.81 4.75
N ILE A 7 -22.43 3.91 6.09
CA ILE A 7 -22.66 5.13 6.88
C ILE A 7 -21.30 5.72 7.30
N VAL A 8 -21.14 7.05 7.22
CA VAL A 8 -19.95 7.80 7.65
C VAL A 8 -20.31 8.76 8.79
N PHE A 9 -19.47 8.83 9.82
CA PHE A 9 -19.55 9.80 10.93
C PHE A 9 -18.48 10.89 10.73
N ALA A 10 -18.88 12.17 10.80
CA ALA A 10 -17.98 13.32 10.67
C ALA A 10 -17.85 14.07 12.01
N GLY A 11 -16.61 14.27 12.46
CA GLY A 11 -16.25 15.15 13.58
C GLY A 11 -15.26 16.21 13.12
N ALA A 12 -15.46 17.47 13.52
CA ALA A 12 -14.69 18.62 13.06
C ALA A 12 -13.38 18.81 13.86
N SER A 13 -12.29 19.19 13.19
CA SER A 13 -11.45 20.39 13.46
C SER A 13 -10.05 20.33 12.85
N LEU A 14 -9.45 21.53 12.69
CA LEU A 14 -8.15 21.92 12.13
C LEU A 14 -8.08 21.84 10.60
N VAL A 15 -7.62 22.94 9.97
CA VAL A 15 -7.34 23.01 8.53
C VAL A 15 -6.10 22.17 8.24
N ALA A 16 -6.26 20.85 8.32
CA ALA A 16 -5.45 19.92 7.57
C ALA A 16 -5.71 20.24 6.10
N ALA A 17 -4.66 20.28 5.28
CA ALA A 17 -4.88 20.11 3.83
C ALA A 17 -5.81 18.91 3.67
N ALA A 18 -6.96 19.12 3.02
CA ALA A 18 -8.03 18.12 2.99
C ALA A 18 -7.41 16.78 2.58
N GLN A 19 -7.52 15.78 3.46
CA GLN A 19 -6.98 14.47 3.15
C GLN A 19 -7.62 13.99 1.85
N PRO A 20 -6.87 13.31 0.97
CA PRO A 20 -7.46 12.77 -0.23
C PRO A 20 -8.54 11.75 0.18
N GLU A 21 -9.71 11.87 -0.44
CA GLU A 21 -10.88 11.08 -0.13
C GLU A 21 -11.23 10.16 -1.29
N ILE A 22 -11.69 8.97 -0.95
CA ILE A 22 -12.25 8.00 -1.89
C ILE A 22 -13.76 8.04 -1.72
N THR A 23 -14.47 8.37 -2.79
CA THR A 23 -15.94 8.34 -2.85
C THR A 23 -16.41 7.41 -3.94
N ASP A 24 -17.70 7.07 -3.93
CA ASP A 24 -18.34 6.26 -4.97
C ASP A 24 -17.63 4.92 -5.21
N LEU A 25 -17.08 4.30 -4.15
CA LEU A 25 -16.45 3.00 -4.26
C LEU A 25 -17.49 1.95 -4.61
N GLU A 26 -17.42 1.46 -5.85
CA GLU A 26 -18.28 0.43 -6.38
C GLU A 26 -17.45 -0.79 -6.79
N VAL A 27 -17.96 -1.96 -6.44
CA VAL A 27 -17.36 -3.24 -6.80
C VAL A 27 -18.41 -4.07 -7.49
N SER A 28 -18.11 -4.54 -8.70
CA SER A 28 -18.99 -5.40 -9.48
C SER A 28 -18.22 -6.57 -10.08
N GLN A 29 -18.96 -7.62 -10.44
CA GLN A 29 -18.40 -8.78 -11.13
C GLN A 29 -19.29 -9.12 -12.33
N ASN A 30 -18.67 -9.39 -13.48
CA ASN A 30 -19.39 -9.81 -14.68
C ASN A 30 -19.50 -11.34 -14.79
N SER A 31 -20.22 -11.84 -15.80
CA SER A 31 -20.41 -13.29 -16.05
C SER A 31 -19.11 -14.05 -16.30
N SER A 32 -18.09 -13.37 -16.83
CA SER A 32 -16.73 -13.90 -17.02
C SER A 32 -15.89 -13.88 -15.73
N ARG A 33 -16.51 -13.55 -14.59
CA ARG A 33 -15.87 -13.41 -13.26
C ARG A 33 -14.77 -12.36 -13.21
N MET A 34 -14.80 -11.39 -14.13
CA MET A 34 -13.96 -10.22 -14.04
C MET A 34 -14.54 -9.29 -12.99
N VAL A 35 -13.73 -8.91 -12.02
CA VAL A 35 -14.06 -7.95 -10.97
C VAL A 35 -13.68 -6.57 -11.47
N THR A 36 -14.60 -5.62 -11.35
CA THR A 36 -14.40 -4.21 -11.65
C THR A 36 -14.57 -3.41 -10.37
N ILE A 37 -13.56 -2.61 -10.03
CA ILE A 37 -13.51 -1.72 -8.88
C ILE A 37 -13.48 -0.30 -9.44
N SER A 38 -14.47 0.52 -9.11
CA SER A 38 -14.54 1.91 -9.57
C SER A 38 -14.64 2.83 -8.36
N PHE A 39 -13.99 3.99 -8.43
CA PHE A 39 -14.05 4.99 -7.37
C PHE A 39 -13.68 6.39 -7.90
N SER A 40 -14.02 7.41 -7.13
CA SER A 40 -13.60 8.79 -7.34
C SER A 40 -12.54 9.18 -6.30
N LEU A 41 -11.49 9.87 -6.72
CA LEU A 41 -10.42 10.37 -5.86
C LEU A 41 -10.39 11.91 -5.89
N SER A 42 -10.48 12.54 -4.71
CA SER A 42 -10.63 14.01 -4.61
C SER A 42 -9.35 14.80 -4.93
N ALA A 43 -8.17 14.25 -4.68
CA ALA A 43 -6.87 14.90 -4.89
C ALA A 43 -5.80 13.88 -5.29
N ASN A 44 -4.68 14.35 -5.87
CA ASN A 44 -3.55 13.46 -6.14
C ASN A 44 -3.06 12.83 -4.82
N ALA A 45 -2.92 11.52 -4.79
CA ALA A 45 -2.66 10.77 -3.56
C ALA A 45 -1.87 9.49 -3.83
N ILE A 46 -1.32 8.89 -2.78
CA ILE A 46 -0.91 7.48 -2.83
C ILE A 46 -2.15 6.65 -2.51
N VAL A 47 -2.50 5.68 -3.36
CA VAL A 47 -3.65 4.80 -3.13
C VAL A 47 -3.16 3.39 -2.84
N THR A 48 -3.50 2.87 -1.66
CA THR A 48 -3.24 1.48 -1.27
C THR A 48 -4.52 0.66 -1.37
N MET A 49 -4.39 -0.63 -1.64
CA MET A 49 -5.53 -1.54 -1.75
C MET A 49 -5.24 -2.89 -1.12
N ASP A 50 -6.25 -3.41 -0.43
CA ASP A 50 -6.31 -4.80 -0.01
C ASP A 50 -7.67 -5.41 -0.40
N ILE A 51 -7.68 -6.72 -0.55
CA ILE A 51 -8.87 -7.51 -0.80
C ILE A 51 -9.00 -8.51 0.34
N THR A 52 -10.14 -8.52 1.01
CA THR A 52 -10.40 -9.43 2.12
C THR A 52 -11.53 -10.40 1.79
N THR A 53 -11.40 -11.62 2.27
CA THR A 53 -12.47 -12.62 2.34
C THR A 53 -12.67 -13.03 3.78
N ASN A 54 -13.91 -13.00 4.27
CA ASN A 54 -14.22 -13.33 5.66
C ASN A 54 -13.42 -12.50 6.69
N GLY A 55 -13.10 -11.25 6.33
CA GLY A 55 -12.33 -10.33 7.17
C GLY A 55 -10.82 -10.56 7.18
N VAL A 56 -10.31 -11.52 6.40
CA VAL A 56 -8.88 -11.82 6.29
C VAL A 56 -8.39 -11.39 4.91
N SER A 57 -7.22 -10.74 4.83
CA SER A 57 -6.60 -10.40 3.54
C SER A 57 -6.35 -11.65 2.72
N ILE A 58 -6.61 -11.57 1.42
CA ILE A 58 -6.25 -12.64 0.49
C ILE A 58 -4.78 -12.56 0.08
N GLY A 59 -4.03 -11.54 0.50
CA GLY A 59 -2.63 -11.34 0.11
C GLY A 59 -2.47 -10.76 -1.30
N ALA A 60 -1.52 -9.84 -1.44
CA ALA A 60 -1.25 -9.13 -2.70
C ALA A 60 -0.83 -10.05 -3.85
N GLU A 61 -0.31 -11.23 -3.55
CA GLU A 61 0.03 -12.27 -4.52
C GLU A 61 -1.18 -12.78 -5.31
N ASN A 62 -2.40 -12.68 -4.77
CA ASN A 62 -3.61 -13.19 -5.41
C ASN A 62 -4.30 -12.18 -6.34
N TYR A 63 -3.76 -10.96 -6.45
CA TYR A 63 -4.32 -9.92 -7.33
C TYR A 63 -3.28 -9.14 -8.14
N GLN A 64 -2.12 -9.74 -8.45
CA GLN A 64 -1.02 -9.09 -9.18
C GLN A 64 -1.40 -8.63 -10.60
N THR A 65 -2.46 -9.15 -11.21
CA THR A 65 -2.99 -8.77 -12.54
C THR A 65 -4.05 -7.68 -12.48
N LEU A 66 -4.26 -7.03 -11.32
CA LEU A 66 -5.08 -5.83 -11.25
C LEU A 66 -4.53 -4.76 -12.21
N ARG A 67 -5.36 -4.22 -13.09
CA ARG A 67 -4.96 -3.19 -14.06
C ARG A 67 -5.98 -2.06 -14.11
N ASP A 68 -5.51 -0.87 -14.47
CA ASP A 68 -6.37 0.21 -14.95
C ASP A 68 -6.55 0.04 -16.48
N PRO A 69 -7.75 -0.29 -16.98
CA PRO A 69 -7.96 -0.52 -18.41
C PRO A 69 -7.86 0.76 -19.25
N TYR A 70 -7.89 1.94 -18.62
CA TYR A 70 -7.74 3.24 -19.28
C TYR A 70 -6.31 3.78 -19.21
N SER A 71 -5.43 3.13 -18.45
CA SER A 71 -4.01 3.46 -18.41
C SER A 71 -3.30 2.94 -19.66
N THR A 72 -2.52 3.80 -20.31
CA THR A 72 -1.59 3.40 -21.39
C THR A 72 -0.38 2.62 -20.87
N LYS A 73 -0.19 2.59 -19.55
CA LYS A 73 0.85 1.81 -18.88
C LYS A 73 0.23 0.53 -18.33
N ASP A 74 0.71 -0.61 -18.80
CA ASP A 74 0.38 -1.93 -18.25
C ASP A 74 1.10 -2.12 -16.91
N ALA A 75 0.59 -1.44 -15.88
CA ALA A 75 1.19 -1.45 -14.56
C ALA A 75 0.13 -1.65 -13.49
N PHE A 76 0.53 -2.32 -12.42
CA PHE A 76 -0.28 -2.49 -11.22
C PHE A 76 -0.70 -1.10 -10.69
N PRO A 77 -2.01 -0.81 -10.55
CA PRO A 77 -2.47 0.56 -10.30
C PRO A 77 -2.54 0.91 -8.81
N ALA A 78 -2.59 -0.09 -7.91
CA ALA A 78 -2.59 0.11 -6.47
C ALA A 78 -1.16 0.26 -5.91
N ASN A 79 -1.09 0.65 -4.63
CA ASN A 79 0.14 0.87 -3.86
C ASN A 79 1.06 1.94 -4.47
N ARG A 80 0.50 2.99 -5.08
CA ARG A 80 1.28 4.03 -5.77
C ARG A 80 0.60 5.37 -5.86
N ALA A 81 1.31 6.36 -6.39
CA ALA A 81 0.75 7.68 -6.69
C ALA A 81 -0.30 7.59 -7.82
N VAL A 82 -1.48 8.12 -7.57
CA VAL A 82 -2.64 8.16 -8.47
C VAL A 82 -3.15 9.60 -8.57
N LYS A 83 -3.55 10.00 -9.77
CA LYS A 83 -4.09 11.35 -10.02
C LYS A 83 -5.53 11.48 -9.51
N ALA A 84 -5.95 12.68 -9.13
CA ALA A 84 -7.35 12.97 -8.83
C ALA A 84 -8.27 12.60 -10.02
N GLY A 85 -9.52 12.29 -9.72
CA GLY A 85 -10.55 11.96 -10.71
C GLY A 85 -11.14 10.56 -10.55
N LYS A 86 -11.81 10.09 -11.60
CA LYS A 86 -12.46 8.78 -11.62
C LYS A 86 -11.47 7.70 -12.03
N HIS A 87 -11.50 6.59 -11.32
CA HIS A 87 -10.65 5.43 -11.55
C HIS A 87 -11.49 4.18 -11.74
N THR A 88 -10.98 3.26 -12.54
CA THR A 88 -11.55 1.93 -12.72
C THR A 88 -10.41 0.95 -12.78
N TRP A 89 -10.46 -0.08 -11.94
CA TRP A 89 -9.51 -1.17 -11.93
C TRP A 89 -10.23 -2.48 -12.22
N VAL A 90 -9.59 -3.33 -13.00
CA VAL A 90 -10.11 -4.63 -13.39
C VAL A 90 -9.15 -5.71 -12.94
N TRP A 91 -9.71 -6.79 -12.42
CA TRP A 91 -8.96 -7.96 -11.95
C TRP A 91 -9.71 -9.24 -12.33
N ARG A 92 -8.96 -10.30 -12.64
CA ARG A 92 -9.51 -11.61 -12.99
C ARG A 92 -9.13 -12.67 -11.94
N PRO A 93 -9.93 -12.80 -10.87
CA PRO A 93 -9.67 -13.75 -9.79
C PRO A 93 -9.46 -15.18 -10.28
N SER A 94 -10.25 -15.64 -11.26
CA SER A 94 -10.18 -17.03 -11.73
C SER A 94 -8.82 -17.46 -12.28
N LYS A 95 -7.98 -16.51 -12.69
CA LYS A 95 -6.65 -16.77 -13.27
C LYS A 95 -5.56 -16.80 -12.19
N GLU A 96 -5.63 -15.87 -11.25
CA GLU A 96 -4.59 -15.68 -10.22
C GLU A 96 -4.90 -16.41 -8.92
N TRP A 97 -6.18 -16.68 -8.66
CA TRP A 97 -6.66 -17.40 -7.51
C TRP A 97 -7.62 -18.52 -7.94
N PRO A 98 -7.11 -19.59 -8.60
CA PRO A 98 -7.94 -20.67 -9.11
C PRO A 98 -8.77 -21.33 -8.01
N GLY A 99 -9.98 -21.78 -8.36
CA GLY A 99 -10.88 -22.47 -7.45
C GLY A 99 -11.64 -21.56 -6.46
N HIS A 100 -11.41 -20.24 -6.47
CA HIS A 100 -12.10 -19.31 -5.58
C HIS A 100 -13.26 -18.61 -6.29
N HIS A 101 -14.37 -18.53 -5.58
CA HIS A 101 -15.65 -18.01 -6.08
C HIS A 101 -16.25 -17.02 -5.08
N PHE A 102 -16.59 -15.82 -5.54
CA PHE A 102 -17.26 -14.81 -4.71
C PHE A 102 -18.76 -14.92 -4.89
N HIS A 103 -19.48 -15.32 -3.85
CA HIS A 103 -20.93 -15.59 -3.96
C HIS A 103 -21.83 -14.63 -3.17
N ASN A 104 -21.31 -13.79 -2.27
CA ASN A 104 -21.86 -12.52 -1.73
C ASN A 104 -21.13 -12.14 -0.42
N SER A 105 -21.17 -10.84 -0.03
CA SER A 105 -20.77 -10.16 1.24
C SER A 105 -19.48 -10.50 1.99
N GLU A 106 -18.86 -11.65 1.74
CA GLU A 106 -17.60 -12.09 2.34
C GLU A 106 -16.39 -11.39 1.69
N PHE A 107 -16.53 -11.02 0.42
CA PHE A 107 -15.55 -10.29 -0.36
C PHE A 107 -15.66 -8.78 -0.13
N LYS A 108 -14.58 -8.16 0.33
CA LYS A 108 -14.50 -6.69 0.48
C LYS A 108 -13.21 -6.17 -0.12
N VAL A 109 -13.33 -5.11 -0.91
CA VAL A 109 -12.20 -4.33 -1.39
C VAL A 109 -12.02 -3.15 -0.45
N LEU A 110 -10.82 -3.04 0.12
CA LEU A 110 -10.40 -1.94 0.98
C LEU A 110 -9.49 -1.06 0.14
N VAL A 111 -9.94 0.16 -0.17
CA VAL A 111 -9.12 1.15 -0.87
C VAL A 111 -8.91 2.31 0.09
N GLN A 112 -7.66 2.75 0.24
CA GLN A 112 -7.30 3.86 1.11
C GLN A 112 -6.43 4.85 0.35
N ALA A 113 -6.75 6.15 0.49
CA ALA A 113 -5.96 7.24 -0.06
C ALA A 113 -5.11 7.89 1.04
N TRP A 114 -3.87 8.22 0.69
CA TRP A 114 -2.87 8.82 1.56
C TRP A 114 -2.35 10.10 0.92
N SER A 115 -2.29 11.19 1.70
CA SER A 115 -1.62 12.41 1.26
C SER A 115 -0.13 12.17 1.05
N PHE A 116 0.50 12.91 0.14
CA PHE A 116 1.96 12.88 -0.02
C PHE A 116 2.71 13.39 1.22
N ASP A 117 2.09 14.23 2.04
CA ASP A 117 2.67 14.72 3.31
C ASP A 117 2.55 13.69 4.44
N SER A 118 1.73 12.67 4.25
CA SER A 118 1.53 11.58 5.21
C SER A 118 1.41 10.25 4.47
N PRO A 119 2.49 9.82 3.80
CA PRO A 119 2.49 8.58 3.03
C PRO A 119 2.43 7.35 3.95
N PRO A 120 2.15 6.16 3.40
CA PRO A 120 2.31 4.90 4.10
C PRO A 120 3.71 4.70 4.67
N ASP A 121 3.84 3.82 5.67
CA ASP A 121 5.07 3.65 6.44
C ASP A 121 6.21 3.00 5.66
N TYR A 122 5.90 2.24 4.61
CA TYR A 122 6.89 1.52 3.82
C TYR A 122 6.83 1.94 2.36
N MET A 123 8.00 2.13 1.75
CA MET A 123 8.15 2.34 0.32
C MET A 123 9.19 1.35 -0.22
N VAL A 124 8.84 0.62 -1.27
CA VAL A 124 9.71 -0.32 -1.97
C VAL A 124 10.03 0.23 -3.34
N ILE A 125 11.31 0.25 -3.69
CA ILE A 125 11.79 0.53 -5.03
C ILE A 125 12.39 -0.74 -5.59
N ASP A 126 11.87 -1.20 -6.73
CA ASP A 126 12.48 -2.29 -7.49
C ASP A 126 13.60 -1.75 -8.39
N SER A 127 14.84 -2.20 -8.17
CA SER A 127 16.01 -1.73 -8.92
C SER A 127 16.03 -2.26 -10.36
N ASN A 128 15.29 -3.32 -10.65
CA ASN A 128 15.22 -3.91 -11.99
C ASN A 128 14.18 -3.23 -12.88
N VAL A 129 13.30 -2.39 -12.31
CA VAL A 129 12.20 -1.75 -13.03
C VAL A 129 12.26 -0.23 -12.87
N ARG A 130 12.35 0.49 -13.98
CA ARG A 130 12.38 1.96 -13.95
C ARG A 130 11.07 2.52 -13.38
N SER A 131 11.19 3.46 -12.43
CA SER A 131 10.07 4.24 -11.86
C SER A 131 8.98 3.41 -11.19
N ASN A 132 9.37 2.46 -10.33
CA ASN A 132 8.44 1.57 -9.64
C ASN A 132 8.51 1.70 -8.11
N ALA A 133 8.20 2.88 -7.59
CA ALA A 133 7.97 3.06 -6.15
C ALA A 133 6.58 2.51 -5.79
N MET A 134 6.57 1.52 -4.89
CA MET A 134 5.37 0.91 -4.33
C MET A 134 5.28 1.22 -2.83
N PHE A 135 4.08 1.49 -2.32
CA PHE A 135 3.86 1.93 -0.95
C PHE A 135 2.97 0.95 -0.18
N TYR A 136 3.32 0.70 1.08
CA TYR A 136 2.65 -0.27 1.94
C TYR A 136 2.46 0.32 3.33
N ALA A 137 1.29 0.08 3.93
CA ALA A 137 0.96 0.58 5.26
C ALA A 137 1.71 -0.21 6.35
N LYS A 138 1.90 -1.51 6.15
CA LYS A 138 2.56 -2.39 7.11
C LYS A 138 3.65 -3.23 6.45
N VAL A 139 4.55 -3.79 7.26
CA VAL A 139 5.65 -4.63 6.78
C VAL A 139 5.15 -6.00 6.29
N GLU A 140 4.05 -6.48 6.84
CA GLU A 140 3.41 -7.75 6.48
C GLU A 140 2.77 -7.69 5.08
N ASP A 141 2.45 -6.49 4.60
CA ASP A 141 1.86 -6.28 3.27
C ASP A 141 2.92 -6.34 2.15
N LEU A 142 4.20 -6.46 2.51
CA LEU A 142 5.30 -6.53 1.56
C LEU A 142 5.24 -7.86 0.78
N PRO A 143 5.34 -7.84 -0.56
CA PRO A 143 5.29 -9.05 -1.38
C PRO A 143 6.46 -10.02 -1.10
N ASP A 144 6.41 -11.21 -1.70
CA ASP A 144 7.49 -12.20 -1.70
C ASP A 144 7.94 -12.69 -0.31
N GLY A 145 7.04 -12.63 0.69
CA GLY A 145 7.29 -13.07 2.06
C GLY A 145 7.86 -12.00 3.00
N GLY A 146 7.87 -10.74 2.56
CA GLY A 146 8.20 -9.58 3.39
C GLY A 146 9.68 -9.45 3.79
N LEU A 147 9.95 -8.60 4.79
CA LEU A 147 11.30 -8.38 5.29
C LEU A 147 11.73 -9.53 6.22
N LYS A 148 12.92 -10.07 5.99
CA LYS A 148 13.59 -10.97 6.92
C LYS A 148 13.79 -10.27 8.26
N ALA A 149 13.25 -10.81 9.35
CA ALA A 149 13.69 -10.40 10.69
C ALA A 149 15.20 -10.65 10.78
N ALA A 150 15.97 -9.66 11.24
CA ALA A 150 17.43 -9.73 11.29
C ALA A 150 17.98 -10.80 12.25
N ILE A 151 17.11 -11.47 13.01
CA ILE A 151 17.47 -12.49 13.99
C ILE A 151 16.57 -13.69 13.75
N GLN A 152 17.01 -14.62 12.92
CA GLN A 152 16.51 -15.99 12.92
C GLN A 152 17.72 -16.90 13.12
N THR A 153 17.84 -17.45 14.31
CA THR A 153 18.91 -18.39 14.71
C THR A 153 18.54 -19.85 14.43
N ASN A 154 17.36 -20.10 13.84
CA ASN A 154 16.82 -21.42 13.59
C ASN A 154 16.84 -21.76 12.09
N GLU A 155 17.50 -22.86 11.72
CA GLU A 155 17.57 -23.39 10.36
C GLU A 155 16.19 -23.66 9.71
N ALA A 156 15.18 -24.04 10.49
CA ALA A 156 13.82 -24.26 9.99
C ALA A 156 13.15 -22.94 9.56
N GLN A 157 13.40 -21.84 10.27
CA GLN A 157 12.87 -20.52 9.90
C GLN A 157 13.61 -19.94 8.68
N LEU A 158 14.92 -20.23 8.56
CA LEU A 158 15.69 -19.93 7.36
C LEU A 158 15.17 -20.68 6.12
N ALA A 159 14.69 -21.92 6.27
CA ALA A 159 14.11 -22.70 5.18
C ALA A 159 12.72 -22.20 4.73
N GLU A 160 11.98 -21.48 5.58
CA GLU A 160 10.72 -20.84 5.22
C GLU A 160 10.90 -19.53 4.44
N LEU A 161 12.13 -19.02 4.33
CA LEU A 161 12.45 -17.82 3.57
C LEU A 161 12.37 -18.09 2.06
N LYS A 162 11.21 -17.82 1.48
CA LYS A 162 10.94 -18.10 0.06
C LYS A 162 11.69 -17.18 -0.91
N SER A 163 12.19 -16.01 -0.50
CA SER A 163 12.96 -15.12 -1.38
C SER A 163 13.92 -14.16 -0.67
N ASP A 164 15.03 -13.77 -1.33
CA ASP A 164 16.01 -12.77 -0.85
C ASP A 164 15.95 -11.45 -1.65
N VAL A 165 14.80 -11.15 -2.25
CA VAL A 165 14.65 -10.03 -3.19
C VAL A 165 14.92 -8.67 -2.53
N TYR A 166 14.61 -8.50 -1.25
CA TYR A 166 14.80 -7.25 -0.52
C TYR A 166 16.24 -6.95 -0.09
N ARG A 167 17.17 -7.88 -0.32
CA ARG A 167 18.61 -7.63 -0.13
C ARG A 167 19.35 -7.46 -1.47
N THR A 168 18.76 -7.94 -2.56
CA THR A 168 19.46 -8.11 -3.84
C THR A 168 18.92 -7.19 -4.94
N SER A 169 17.60 -7.02 -5.04
CA SER A 169 16.96 -6.30 -6.14
C SER A 169 16.01 -5.18 -5.71
N LYS A 170 15.43 -5.28 -4.51
CA LYS A 170 14.48 -4.30 -3.99
C LYS A 170 15.09 -3.52 -2.83
N ILE A 171 14.91 -2.21 -2.83
CA ILE A 171 15.30 -1.32 -1.75
C ILE A 171 14.05 -0.95 -0.96
N VAL A 172 14.07 -1.14 0.36
CA VAL A 172 12.95 -0.79 1.24
C VAL A 172 13.32 0.43 2.09
N PHE A 173 12.46 1.43 2.03
CA PHE A 173 12.48 2.60 2.89
C PHE A 173 11.37 2.49 3.92
N ARG A 174 11.69 2.82 5.18
CA ARG A 174 10.71 2.99 6.24
C ARG A 174 10.61 4.46 6.59
N LYS A 175 9.39 4.98 6.63
CA LYS A 175 9.09 6.32 7.13
C LYS A 175 9.48 6.43 8.59
N ILE A 176 10.22 7.48 8.91
CA ILE A 176 10.49 7.88 10.30
C ILE A 176 9.56 9.05 10.62
N PRO A 177 8.60 8.91 11.55
CA PRO A 177 7.70 9.99 11.92
C PRO A 177 8.44 11.05 12.74
N ALA A 178 9.12 11.95 12.04
CA ALA A 178 9.95 13.01 12.62
C ALA A 178 9.27 14.38 12.64
N ALA A 179 8.01 14.48 12.18
CA ALA A 179 7.28 15.74 12.10
C ALA A 179 7.11 16.35 13.50
N GLY A 180 7.53 17.61 13.67
CA GLY A 180 7.47 18.31 14.96
C GLY A 180 8.49 17.82 16.00
N VAL A 181 9.33 16.82 15.68
CA VAL A 181 10.39 16.35 16.57
C VAL A 181 11.55 17.33 16.52
N LYS A 182 11.84 17.98 17.64
CA LYS A 182 13.08 18.76 17.80
C LYS A 182 14.24 17.81 18.06
N TRP A 183 15.01 17.55 17.02
CA TRP A 183 16.24 16.77 17.13
C TRP A 183 17.30 17.58 17.87
N ARG A 184 17.92 16.97 18.90
CA ARG A 184 19.16 17.48 19.47
C ARG A 184 20.28 17.05 18.53
N MET A 185 20.58 17.90 17.56
CA MET A 185 21.71 17.67 16.65
C MET A 185 22.96 18.29 17.29
N GLY A 186 24.05 17.53 17.28
CA GLY A 186 25.31 17.93 17.88
C GLY A 186 25.42 17.68 19.38
N SER A 187 26.64 17.84 19.87
CA SER A 187 26.96 17.90 21.28
C SER A 187 26.52 19.26 21.86
N PRO A 188 26.15 19.39 23.15
CA PRO A 188 26.15 20.70 23.80
C PRO A 188 27.57 21.30 23.78
N GLU A 189 27.71 22.64 23.82
CA GLU A 189 29.03 23.29 23.88
C GLU A 189 29.85 22.82 25.09
N THR A 190 29.18 22.33 26.13
CA THR A 190 29.77 21.82 27.37
C THR A 190 30.11 20.33 27.33
N GLU A 191 29.92 19.63 26.20
CA GLU A 191 30.28 18.22 26.12
C GLU A 191 31.80 18.06 26.18
N THR A 192 32.26 17.25 27.13
CA THR A 192 33.68 16.94 27.28
C THR A 192 34.19 16.28 25.99
N TYR A 193 35.29 16.80 25.44
CA TYR A 193 35.91 16.38 24.16
C TYR A 193 35.24 16.89 22.87
N ARG A 194 34.32 17.86 22.92
CA ARG A 194 33.90 18.57 21.70
C ARG A 194 35.06 19.38 21.12
N ASN A 195 35.38 19.17 19.84
CA ASN A 195 36.35 20.00 19.14
C ASN A 195 35.71 21.36 18.79
N SER A 196 36.45 22.45 18.93
CA SER A 196 35.96 23.83 18.71
C SER A 196 35.51 24.13 17.27
N ASN A 197 35.80 23.22 16.35
CA ASN A 197 35.52 23.29 14.91
C ASN A 197 34.38 22.35 14.47
N GLU A 198 33.66 21.73 15.41
CA GLU A 198 32.45 20.95 15.13
C GLU A 198 31.20 21.81 15.39
N THR A 199 30.59 22.33 14.31
CA THR A 199 29.29 23.04 14.29
C THR A 199 28.17 22.14 13.79
#